data_AF-A0A498CCR0-F1
#
_entry.id   AF-A0A498CCR0-F1
#
_cell.length_a   1.000
_cell.length_b   1.000
_cell.length_c   1.000
_cell.angle_alpha   90.00
_cell.angle_beta   90.00
_cell.angle_gamma   90.00
#
_symmetry.space_group_name_H-M   'P 1'
#
loop_
_entity.id
_entity.type
_entity.pdbx_description
1 polymer ?
#
loop_
_entity_poly.entity_id
_entity_poly.type
_entity_poly.pdbx_seq_one_letter_code
_entity_poly.pdbx_strand_id
1 'polypeptide(L)'
;MLSVIGCLLALYLVWRVIWPLRLSRPVRIVLGLLVVALALHHRIVAQFAGTMASPEIPTAMIAVLATGFTTLLISAVFVLVLDALLLIARLVRAQRVLPMLRAAWLRPAAGTLALLLSAYGIWQGMAVPKPRQIEVAIDGLPAAFDGYRVLQLTDIHASRLLTGAWVEKVVTESNALHPDLVVITGDLIDGSVSARANDFAPLASLHAPDGVIAITGNHEYYAQYAEWMQAFRGQGMQVLENTHTQVQRDGATLTIAGVTDPVAARYGLPMPDLTAALAGADPQAPVILLDHRPVEARANAAKGVALQLSGHTHGGHILGMDQLVKRANGGFVSGRYEVNGMTLYVSNGAGLWPGFAARIGVPSEITLITLRPR
;
A
#
# COMPACT_ATOMS: atom_id res chain seq x y z
N MET A 1 15.92 -4.90 12.25
CA MET A 1 16.53 -4.04 11.22
C MET A 1 15.93 -2.62 11.21
N LEU A 2 14.62 -2.45 11.04
CA LEU A 2 13.98 -1.11 10.96
C LEU A 2 14.33 -0.17 12.14
N SER A 3 14.22 -0.67 13.37
CA SER A 3 14.53 0.13 14.58
C SER A 3 16.01 0.55 14.66
N VAL A 4 16.93 -0.27 14.13
CA VAL A 4 18.36 0.05 14.09
C VAL A 4 18.60 1.20 13.11
N ILE A 5 18.04 1.11 11.89
CA ILE A 5 18.13 2.17 10.89
C ILE A 5 17.50 3.46 11.42
N GLY A 6 16.29 3.38 12.00
CA GLY A 6 15.62 4.52 12.62
C GLY A 6 16.49 5.19 13.68
N CYS A 7 17.10 4.42 14.59
CA CYS A 7 18.00 4.96 15.61
C CYS A 7 19.25 5.61 15.02
N LEU A 8 19.85 5.04 13.97
CA LEU A 8 21.00 5.64 13.30
C LEU A 8 20.64 6.99 12.67
N LEU A 9 19.50 7.08 11.99
CA LEU A 9 18.98 8.33 11.43
C LEU A 9 18.65 9.35 12.53
N ALA A 10 18.06 8.89 13.65
CA ALA A 10 17.79 9.72 14.81
C ALA A 10 19.08 10.32 15.37
N LEU A 11 20.09 9.49 15.68
CA LEU A 11 21.37 9.93 16.22
C LEU A 11 22.09 10.89 15.26
N TYR A 12 22.02 10.62 13.96
CA TYR A 12 22.52 11.52 12.92
C TYR A 12 21.83 12.89 12.99
N LEU A 13 20.50 12.95 13.10
CA LEU A 13 19.76 14.21 13.25
C LEU A 13 20.02 14.91 14.58
N VAL A 14 20.18 14.17 15.69
CA VAL A 14 20.57 14.76 16.98
C VAL A 14 21.92 15.46 16.83
N TRP A 15 22.90 14.81 16.21
CA TRP A 15 24.22 15.39 15.99
C TRP A 15 24.22 16.58 15.03
N ARG A 16 23.48 16.48 13.91
CA ARG A 16 23.56 17.47 12.83
C ARG A 16 22.56 18.61 12.95
N VAL A 17 21.42 18.40 13.57
CA VAL A 17 20.34 19.39 13.68
C VAL A 17 20.22 19.90 15.10
N ILE A 18 20.07 19.04 16.10
CA ILE A 18 19.74 19.45 17.48
C ILE A 18 20.97 20.02 18.22
N TRP A 19 22.10 19.32 18.17
CA TRP A 19 23.29 19.73 18.93
C TRP A 19 23.83 21.12 18.56
N PRO A 20 23.81 21.53 17.27
CA PRO A 20 24.25 22.87 16.85
C PRO A 20 23.26 24.01 17.18
N LEU A 21 22.03 23.72 17.64
CA LEU A 21 21.07 24.76 18.01
C LEU A 21 21.59 25.58 19.21
N ARG A 22 21.32 26.89 19.19
CA ARG A 22 21.63 27.82 20.28
C ARG A 22 20.63 27.69 21.45
N LEU A 23 20.48 26.48 21.97
CA LEU A 23 19.59 26.12 23.08
C LEU A 23 20.40 25.64 24.29
N SER A 24 19.80 25.72 25.48
CA SER A 24 20.42 25.21 26.71
C SER A 24 20.72 23.70 26.59
N ARG A 25 21.74 23.20 27.31
CA ARG A 25 22.12 21.78 27.26
C ARG A 25 20.95 20.85 27.64
N PRO A 26 20.17 21.12 28.71
CA PRO A 26 19.02 20.28 29.06
C PRO A 26 17.99 20.18 27.93
N VAL A 27 17.68 21.30 27.28
CA VAL A 27 16.72 21.33 26.16
C VAL A 27 17.21 20.47 24.99
N ARG A 28 18.50 20.55 24.63
CA ARG A 28 19.07 19.72 23.56
C ARG A 28 19.05 18.22 23.89
N ILE A 29 19.30 17.86 25.15
CA ILE A 29 19.21 16.46 25.60
C ILE A 29 17.77 15.95 25.48
N VAL A 30 16.79 16.71 25.98
CA VAL A 30 15.37 16.34 25.89
C VAL A 30 14.92 16.19 24.42
N LEU A 31 15.25 17.16 23.55
CA LEU A 31 14.95 17.06 22.12
C LEU A 31 15.61 15.83 21.49
N GLY A 32 16.85 15.52 21.84
CA GLY A 32 17.54 14.33 21.36
C GLY A 32 16.85 13.04 21.78
N LEU A 33 16.45 12.93 23.04
CA LEU A 33 15.70 11.79 23.55
C LEU A 33 14.34 11.64 22.87
N LEU A 34 13.64 12.74 22.59
CA LEU A 34 12.37 12.71 21.86
C LEU A 34 12.54 12.19 20.42
N VAL A 35 13.60 12.60 19.71
CA VAL A 35 13.89 12.11 18.35
C VAL A 35 14.23 10.61 18.36
N VAL A 36 14.97 10.14 19.36
CA VAL A 36 15.26 8.70 19.52
C VAL A 36 14.00 7.92 19.89
N ALA A 37 13.16 8.44 20.80
CA ALA A 37 11.89 7.81 21.16
C ALA A 37 10.96 7.69 19.94
N LEU A 38 10.93 8.71 19.08
CA LEU A 38 10.18 8.71 17.83
C LEU A 38 10.70 7.67 16.83
N ALA A 39 12.01 7.48 16.71
CA ALA A 39 12.57 6.39 15.91
C ALA A 39 12.21 4.99 16.46
N LEU A 40 11.94 4.89 17.76
CA LEU A 40 11.56 3.66 18.45
C LEU A 40 10.04 3.50 18.62
N HIS A 41 9.22 4.44 18.15
CA HIS A 41 7.80 4.48 18.51
C HIS A 41 7.05 3.19 18.11
N HIS A 42 7.32 2.59 16.94
CA HIS A 42 6.69 1.31 16.57
C HIS A 42 7.02 0.18 17.55
N ARG A 43 8.24 0.15 18.11
CA ARG A 43 8.64 -0.83 19.13
C ARG A 43 7.95 -0.56 20.46
N ILE A 44 7.87 0.70 20.86
CA ILE A 44 7.18 1.14 22.08
C ILE A 44 5.70 0.76 21.98
N VAL A 45 5.03 1.12 20.89
CA VAL A 45 3.61 0.79 20.68
C VAL A 45 3.41 -0.72 20.60
N ALA A 46 4.24 -1.45 19.86
CA ALA A 46 4.11 -2.91 19.77
C ALA A 46 4.34 -3.64 21.12
N GLN A 47 5.03 -3.00 22.07
CA GLN A 47 5.25 -3.56 23.41
C GLN A 47 4.02 -3.38 24.33
N PHE A 48 3.22 -2.33 24.12
CA PHE A 48 2.20 -1.91 25.08
C PHE A 48 0.77 -1.85 24.52
N ALA A 49 0.60 -1.70 23.21
CA ALA A 49 -0.68 -1.37 22.59
C ALA A 49 -0.76 -1.88 21.14
N GLY A 50 -0.72 -3.21 20.96
CA GLY A 50 -0.94 -3.87 19.67
C GLY A 50 0.36 -4.21 18.93
N THR A 51 0.38 -4.05 17.62
CA THR A 51 1.54 -4.36 16.76
C THR A 51 1.92 -3.16 15.90
N MET A 52 3.02 -3.29 15.12
CA MET A 52 3.40 -2.27 14.14
C MET A 52 2.33 -2.09 13.05
N ALA A 53 1.67 -3.18 12.64
CA ALA A 53 0.62 -3.17 11.61
C ALA A 53 -0.75 -2.82 12.20
N SER A 54 -1.04 -3.24 13.44
CA SER A 54 -2.30 -2.96 14.15
C SER A 54 -2.04 -2.28 15.49
N PRO A 55 -1.64 -0.99 15.51
CA PRO A 55 -1.49 -0.25 16.76
C PRO A 55 -2.87 0.04 17.39
N GLU A 56 -3.06 -0.39 18.64
CA GLU A 56 -4.32 -0.27 19.39
C GLU A 56 -4.33 0.98 20.27
N ILE A 57 -4.04 2.13 19.66
CA ILE A 57 -4.08 3.46 20.27
C ILE A 57 -5.03 4.38 19.47
N PRO A 58 -5.44 5.55 20.01
CA PRO A 58 -6.32 6.46 19.31
C PRO A 58 -5.77 6.91 17.95
N THR A 59 -6.64 7.07 16.95
CA THR A 59 -6.31 7.50 15.57
C THR A 59 -5.41 8.73 15.53
N ALA A 60 -5.72 9.75 16.34
CA ALA A 60 -4.93 10.98 16.42
C ALA A 60 -3.48 10.72 16.89
N MET A 61 -3.29 9.78 17.83
CA MET A 61 -1.95 9.40 18.29
C MET A 61 -1.18 8.65 17.19
N ILE A 62 -1.83 7.75 16.44
CA ILE A 62 -1.22 7.07 15.30
C ILE A 62 -0.76 8.13 14.27
N ALA A 63 -1.64 9.07 13.91
CA ALA A 63 -1.33 10.11 12.94
C ALA A 63 -0.18 11.03 13.39
N VAL A 64 -0.14 11.42 14.67
CA VAL A 64 0.95 12.25 15.23
C VAL A 64 2.28 11.49 15.22
N LEU A 65 2.29 10.23 15.67
CA LEU A 65 3.50 9.40 15.68
C LEU A 65 4.01 9.13 14.26
N ALA A 66 3.11 8.81 13.33
CA ALA A 66 3.44 8.61 11.92
C ALA A 66 3.97 9.90 11.27
N THR A 67 3.37 11.06 11.57
CA THR A 67 3.86 12.37 11.10
C THR A 67 5.28 12.62 11.61
N GLY A 68 5.51 12.40 12.90
CA GLY A 68 6.82 12.59 13.50
C GLY A 68 7.87 11.63 12.92
N PHE A 69 7.55 10.35 12.77
CA PHE A 69 8.46 9.36 12.21
C PHE A 69 8.79 9.67 10.75
N THR A 70 7.81 10.03 9.94
CA THR A 70 8.01 10.47 8.55
C THR A 70 8.87 11.75 8.50
N THR A 71 8.66 12.68 9.43
CA THR A 71 9.47 13.90 9.56
C THR A 71 10.92 13.56 9.84
N LEU A 72 11.19 12.58 10.71
CA LEU A 72 12.53 12.08 11.00
C LEU A 72 13.19 11.53 9.72
N LEU A 73 12.49 10.68 8.96
CA LEU A 73 13.03 10.10 7.72
C LEU A 73 13.33 11.16 6.66
N ILE A 74 12.38 12.05 6.36
CA ILE A 74 12.55 13.12 5.36
C ILE A 74 13.64 14.12 5.80
N SER A 75 13.67 14.49 7.09
CA SER A 75 14.72 15.36 7.63
C SER A 75 16.10 14.73 7.45
N ALA A 76 16.25 13.43 7.69
CA ALA A 76 17.53 12.75 7.51
C ALA A 76 17.99 12.80 6.05
N VAL A 77 17.08 12.62 5.09
CA VAL A 77 17.38 12.76 3.66
C VAL A 77 17.80 14.19 3.31
N PHE A 78 17.04 15.21 3.74
CA PHE A 78 17.38 16.61 3.45
C PHE A 78 18.73 17.01 4.06
N VAL A 79 19.01 16.63 5.30
CA VAL A 79 20.29 16.93 5.95
C VAL A 79 21.43 16.18 5.26
N LEU A 80 21.22 14.94 4.81
CA LEU A 80 22.20 14.18 4.04
C LEU A 80 22.50 14.86 2.70
N VAL A 81 21.49 15.36 1.99
CA VAL A 81 21.67 16.13 0.75
C VAL A 81 22.46 17.41 1.01
N LEU A 82 22.11 18.18 2.04
CA LEU A 82 22.86 19.38 2.42
C LEU A 82 24.33 19.07 2.73
N ASP A 83 24.59 17.95 3.39
CA ASP A 83 25.94 17.50 3.72
C ASP A 83 26.74 17.05 2.49
N ALA A 84 26.09 16.33 1.56
CA ALA A 84 26.68 15.94 0.28
C ALA A 84 27.02 17.18 -0.57
N LEU A 85 26.11 18.15 -0.65
CA LEU A 85 26.35 19.42 -1.34
C LEU A 85 27.51 20.19 -0.70
N LEU A 86 27.59 20.21 0.64
CA LEU A 86 28.71 20.82 1.35
C LEU A 86 30.04 20.13 1.03
N LEU A 87 30.05 18.80 0.96
CA LEU A 87 31.23 18.01 0.60
C LEU A 87 31.67 18.31 -0.84
N ILE A 88 30.73 18.25 -1.80
CA ILE A 88 30.99 18.56 -3.21
C ILE A 88 31.56 19.97 -3.34
N ALA A 89 30.93 20.98 -2.71
CA ALA A 89 31.39 22.36 -2.74
C ALA A 89 32.81 22.53 -2.20
N ARG A 90 33.23 21.73 -1.20
CA ARG A 90 34.62 21.71 -0.73
C ARG A 90 35.56 21.09 -1.75
N LEU A 91 35.19 19.96 -2.34
CA LEU A 91 36.01 19.24 -3.32
C LEU A 91 36.26 20.07 -4.58
N VAL A 92 35.23 20.77 -5.09
CA VAL A 92 35.35 21.65 -6.26
C VAL A 92 35.80 23.07 -5.92
N ARG A 93 36.17 23.34 -4.65
CA ARG A 93 36.64 24.64 -4.15
C ARG A 93 35.66 25.80 -4.45
N ALA A 94 34.35 25.55 -4.43
CA ALA A 94 33.32 26.56 -4.63
C ALA A 94 33.16 27.48 -3.40
N GLN A 95 34.14 28.35 -3.17
CA GLN A 95 34.23 29.20 -1.97
C GLN A 95 33.02 30.12 -1.76
N ARG A 96 32.35 30.53 -2.84
CA ARG A 96 31.13 31.36 -2.78
C ARG A 96 29.91 30.61 -2.26
N VAL A 97 29.83 29.29 -2.47
CA VAL A 97 28.67 28.46 -2.11
C VAL A 97 28.74 27.95 -0.67
N LEU A 98 29.96 27.73 -0.14
CA LEU A 98 30.18 27.26 1.23
C LEU A 98 29.49 28.06 2.34
N PRO A 99 29.53 29.40 2.39
CA PRO A 99 28.82 30.15 3.42
C PRO A 99 27.30 30.02 3.30
N MET A 100 26.77 29.91 2.08
CA MET A 100 25.34 29.70 1.84
C MET A 100 24.89 28.37 2.43
N LEU A 101 25.58 27.26 2.11
CA LEU A 101 25.27 25.92 2.62
C LEU A 101 25.49 25.76 4.13
N ARG A 102 26.27 26.64 4.76
CA ARG A 102 26.52 26.67 6.22
C ARG A 102 25.55 27.55 6.99
N ALA A 103 24.63 28.24 6.31
CA ALA A 103 23.73 29.16 6.97
C ALA A 103 22.92 28.44 8.07
N ALA A 104 22.90 29.03 9.28
CA ALA A 104 22.34 28.40 10.47
C ALA A 104 20.83 28.09 10.37
N TRP A 105 20.12 28.76 9.45
CA TRP A 105 18.69 28.58 9.22
C TRP A 105 18.36 27.39 8.30
N LEU A 106 19.30 26.90 7.47
CA LEU A 106 19.01 25.88 6.45
C LEU A 106 18.55 24.55 7.05
N ARG A 107 19.23 24.06 8.10
CA ARG A 107 18.88 22.78 8.73
C ARG A 107 17.54 22.85 9.47
N PRO A 108 17.26 23.89 10.29
CA PRO A 108 15.93 24.11 10.83
C PRO A 108 14.86 24.20 9.75
N ALA A 109 15.09 24.97 8.68
CA ALA A 109 14.14 25.11 7.58
C ALA A 109 13.87 23.79 6.86
N ALA A 110 14.91 22.96 6.65
CA ALA A 110 14.76 21.60 6.11
C ALA A 110 13.90 20.73 7.03
N GLY A 111 14.12 20.78 8.35
CA GLY A 111 13.28 20.06 9.32
C GLY A 111 11.82 20.54 9.34
N THR A 112 11.59 21.86 9.25
CA THR A 112 10.24 22.44 9.13
C THR A 112 9.56 22.00 7.83
N LEU A 113 10.26 22.04 6.70
CA LEU A 113 9.73 21.56 5.42
C LEU A 113 9.39 20.06 5.48
N ALA A 114 10.27 19.26 6.08
CA ALA A 114 10.02 17.83 6.30
C ALA A 114 8.76 17.58 7.15
N LEU A 115 8.54 18.39 8.20
CA LEU A 115 7.34 18.31 9.03
C LEU A 115 6.08 18.64 8.23
N LEU A 116 6.09 19.73 7.45
CA LEU A 116 4.95 20.13 6.62
C LEU A 116 4.63 19.06 5.56
N LEU A 117 5.65 18.53 4.88
CA LEU A 117 5.49 17.44 3.91
C LEU A 117 4.96 16.16 4.57
N SER A 118 5.41 15.85 5.78
CA SER A 118 4.95 14.68 6.53
C SER A 118 3.49 14.84 6.96
N ALA A 119 3.11 15.99 7.51
CA ALA A 119 1.73 16.27 7.90
C ALA A 119 0.79 16.21 6.69
N TYR A 120 1.19 16.80 5.56
CA TYR A 120 0.48 16.66 4.29
C TYR A 120 0.38 15.20 3.85
N GLY A 121 1.48 14.44 3.97
CA GLY A 121 1.53 13.04 3.57
C GLY A 121 0.65 12.12 4.40
N ILE A 122 0.58 12.31 5.72
CA ILE A 122 -0.33 11.57 6.60
C ILE A 122 -1.78 11.97 6.31
N TRP A 123 -2.06 13.26 6.11
CA TRP A 123 -3.40 13.72 5.75
C TRP A 123 -3.87 13.11 4.43
N GLN A 124 -3.01 13.07 3.41
CA GLN A 124 -3.28 12.37 2.15
C GLN A 124 -3.42 10.86 2.33
N GLY A 125 -2.61 10.26 3.18
CA GLY A 125 -2.66 8.84 3.52
C GLY A 125 -3.98 8.40 4.15
N MET A 126 -4.63 9.31 4.88
CA MET A 126 -5.93 9.09 5.53
C MET A 126 -7.12 9.61 4.71
N ALA A 127 -6.87 10.25 3.55
CA ALA A 127 -7.95 10.74 2.70
C ALA A 127 -8.72 9.57 2.07
N VAL A 128 -10.02 9.75 1.85
CA VAL A 128 -10.78 8.78 1.07
C VAL A 128 -10.27 8.84 -0.38
N PRO A 129 -9.86 7.70 -0.98
CA PRO A 129 -9.34 7.66 -2.34
C PRO A 129 -10.36 8.17 -3.34
N LYS A 130 -9.86 8.85 -4.38
CA LYS A 130 -10.70 9.25 -5.51
C LYS A 130 -10.82 8.08 -6.49
N PRO A 131 -11.98 7.93 -7.16
CA PRO A 131 -12.11 6.99 -8.26
C PRO A 131 -11.12 7.28 -9.38
N ARG A 132 -10.53 6.22 -9.92
CA ARG A 132 -9.76 6.23 -11.17
C ARG A 132 -10.45 5.31 -12.15
N GLN A 133 -10.64 5.76 -13.38
CA GLN A 133 -11.24 4.95 -14.44
C GLN A 133 -10.20 4.72 -15.54
N ILE A 134 -10.04 3.46 -15.95
CA ILE A 134 -9.14 3.07 -17.04
C ILE A 134 -9.84 2.08 -17.97
N GLU A 135 -9.39 2.04 -19.22
CA GLU A 135 -9.77 0.99 -20.17
C GLU A 135 -8.60 0.03 -20.39
N VAL A 136 -8.92 -1.26 -20.43
CA VAL A 136 -7.95 -2.33 -20.68
C VAL A 136 -8.42 -3.16 -21.87
N ALA A 137 -7.58 -3.19 -22.90
CA ALA A 137 -7.82 -3.97 -24.10
C ALA A 137 -7.31 -5.40 -23.91
N ILE A 138 -8.20 -6.39 -24.01
CA ILE A 138 -7.91 -7.81 -23.86
C ILE A 138 -8.03 -8.52 -25.22
N ASP A 139 -6.98 -9.25 -25.59
CA ASP A 139 -7.00 -10.10 -26.78
C ASP A 139 -8.02 -11.23 -26.60
N GLY A 140 -8.87 -11.43 -27.62
CA GLY A 140 -9.89 -12.47 -27.59
C GLY A 140 -11.02 -12.22 -26.58
N LEU A 141 -11.20 -10.99 -26.10
CA LEU A 141 -12.35 -10.66 -25.25
C LEU A 141 -13.66 -10.90 -26.02
N PRO A 142 -14.57 -11.76 -25.52
CA PRO A 142 -15.87 -11.95 -26.16
C PRO A 142 -16.69 -10.65 -26.18
N ALA A 143 -17.46 -10.44 -27.25
CA ALA A 143 -18.27 -9.22 -27.41
C ALA A 143 -19.25 -8.97 -26.25
N ALA A 144 -19.72 -10.02 -25.58
CA ALA A 144 -20.59 -9.94 -24.40
C ALA A 144 -19.93 -9.25 -23.18
N PHE A 145 -18.60 -9.12 -23.18
CA PHE A 145 -17.83 -8.45 -22.14
C PHE A 145 -17.23 -7.10 -22.59
N ASP A 146 -17.52 -6.62 -23.81
CA ASP A 146 -17.13 -5.26 -24.19
C ASP A 146 -17.88 -4.23 -23.32
N GLY A 147 -17.13 -3.39 -22.62
CA GLY A 147 -17.66 -2.43 -21.68
C GLY A 147 -17.88 -2.98 -20.27
N TYR A 148 -17.57 -4.26 -20.01
CA TYR A 148 -17.68 -4.87 -18.69
C TYR A 148 -16.79 -4.14 -17.66
N ARG A 149 -17.34 -3.82 -16.50
CA ARG A 149 -16.73 -2.91 -15.52
C ARG A 149 -16.31 -3.65 -14.26
N VAL A 150 -15.00 -3.84 -14.10
CA VAL A 150 -14.39 -4.48 -12.92
C VAL A 150 -13.86 -3.40 -11.98
N LEU A 151 -14.41 -3.29 -10.78
CA LEU A 151 -13.88 -2.42 -9.73
C LEU A 151 -12.84 -3.16 -8.92
N GLN A 152 -11.60 -2.68 -8.93
CA GLN A 152 -10.54 -3.16 -8.04
C GLN A 152 -10.45 -2.30 -6.78
N LEU A 153 -10.63 -2.97 -5.64
CA LEU A 153 -10.22 -2.50 -4.32
C LEU A 153 -9.00 -3.31 -3.86
N THR A 154 -8.07 -2.69 -3.14
CA THR A 154 -6.89 -3.38 -2.62
C THR A 154 -6.28 -2.53 -1.51
N ASP A 155 -5.54 -3.17 -0.60
CA ASP A 155 -4.76 -2.48 0.42
C ASP A 155 -5.62 -1.47 1.21
N ILE A 156 -6.81 -1.89 1.64
CA ILE A 156 -7.75 -1.06 2.41
C ILE A 156 -7.18 -0.82 3.82
N HIS A 157 -6.58 -1.85 4.42
CA HIS A 157 -6.00 -1.80 5.77
C HIS A 157 -6.95 -1.21 6.83
N ALA A 158 -8.18 -1.71 6.89
CA ALA A 158 -9.15 -1.34 7.90
C ALA A 158 -8.56 -1.53 9.30
N SER A 159 -8.46 -0.44 10.06
CA SER A 159 -7.62 -0.33 11.25
C SER A 159 -8.05 0.83 12.15
N ARG A 160 -7.34 1.05 13.28
CA ARG A 160 -7.55 2.23 14.11
C ARG A 160 -7.20 3.53 13.39
N LEU A 161 -6.42 3.46 12.31
CA LEU A 161 -6.12 4.61 11.47
C LEU A 161 -7.23 4.84 10.44
N LEU A 162 -7.65 3.78 9.75
CA LEU A 162 -8.68 3.77 8.71
C LEU A 162 -9.91 3.02 9.23
N THR A 163 -10.75 3.74 9.97
CA THR A 163 -11.86 3.17 10.75
C THR A 163 -13.08 2.83 9.89
N GLY A 164 -14.09 2.18 10.46
CA GLY A 164 -15.34 1.87 9.77
C GLY A 164 -16.00 3.05 9.08
N ALA A 165 -15.98 4.25 9.68
CA ALA A 165 -16.52 5.45 9.05
C ALA A 165 -15.74 5.90 7.80
N TRP A 166 -14.45 5.55 7.72
CA TRP A 166 -13.65 5.76 6.51
C TRP A 166 -13.94 4.67 5.47
N VAL A 167 -14.03 3.41 5.90
CA VAL A 167 -14.36 2.26 5.02
C VAL A 167 -15.75 2.43 4.40
N GLU A 168 -16.74 2.91 5.16
CA GLU A 168 -18.09 3.22 4.67
C GLU A 168 -18.07 4.24 3.52
N LYS A 169 -17.21 5.26 3.59
CA LYS A 169 -17.04 6.22 2.50
C LYS A 169 -16.40 5.58 1.28
N VAL A 170 -15.40 4.73 1.46
CA VAL A 170 -14.80 3.96 0.36
C VAL A 170 -15.84 3.07 -0.32
N VAL A 171 -16.68 2.38 0.46
CA VAL A 171 -17.78 1.56 -0.06
C VAL A 171 -18.81 2.41 -0.80
N THR A 172 -19.15 3.58 -0.28
CA THR A 172 -20.07 4.53 -0.93
C THR A 172 -19.54 4.99 -2.29
N GLU A 173 -18.28 5.45 -2.35
CA GLU A 173 -17.62 5.84 -3.61
C GLU A 173 -17.51 4.66 -4.58
N SER A 174 -17.25 3.46 -4.07
CA SER A 174 -17.16 2.22 -4.87
C SER A 174 -18.50 1.86 -5.53
N ASN A 175 -19.59 1.85 -4.77
CA ASN A 175 -20.92 1.53 -5.27
C ASN A 175 -21.46 2.60 -6.24
N ALA A 176 -21.10 3.87 -6.02
CA ALA A 176 -21.46 4.98 -6.91
C ALA A 176 -20.86 4.85 -8.32
N LEU A 177 -19.84 4.00 -8.49
CA LEU A 177 -19.27 3.70 -9.80
C LEU A 177 -20.11 2.69 -10.59
N HIS A 178 -21.08 2.02 -9.99
CA HIS A 178 -21.93 1.00 -10.63
C HIS A 178 -21.14 -0.10 -11.38
N PRO A 179 -20.22 -0.81 -10.71
CA PRO A 179 -19.46 -1.88 -11.35
C PRO A 179 -20.32 -3.11 -11.63
N ASP A 180 -19.92 -3.91 -12.62
CA ASP A 180 -20.48 -5.24 -12.88
C ASP A 180 -19.94 -6.25 -11.87
N LEU A 181 -18.65 -6.13 -11.52
CA LEU A 181 -17.93 -6.99 -10.58
C LEU A 181 -17.04 -6.16 -9.66
N VAL A 182 -17.02 -6.47 -8.36
CA VAL A 182 -16.01 -5.95 -7.43
C VAL A 182 -14.99 -7.05 -7.15
N VAL A 183 -13.71 -6.72 -7.27
CA VAL A 183 -12.59 -7.58 -6.90
C VAL A 183 -11.74 -6.90 -5.82
N ILE A 184 -11.37 -7.66 -4.80
CA ILE A 184 -10.51 -7.19 -3.71
C ILE A 184 -9.20 -7.96 -3.72
N THR A 185 -8.10 -7.30 -4.11
CA THR A 185 -6.81 -7.96 -4.36
C THR A 185 -5.90 -8.02 -3.13
N GLY A 186 -6.46 -8.25 -1.94
CA GLY A 186 -5.71 -8.48 -0.70
C GLY A 186 -5.53 -7.25 0.22
N ASP A 187 -5.01 -7.51 1.42
CA ASP A 187 -4.72 -6.54 2.48
C ASP A 187 -5.92 -5.66 2.86
N LEU A 188 -7.04 -6.30 3.23
CA LEU A 188 -8.27 -5.60 3.62
C LEU A 188 -8.17 -5.03 5.03
N ILE A 189 -7.46 -5.71 5.92
CA ILE A 189 -7.53 -5.51 7.37
C ILE A 189 -6.16 -5.44 8.04
N ASP A 190 -6.13 -4.82 9.21
CA ASP A 190 -4.97 -4.83 10.10
C ASP A 190 -5.42 -5.10 11.54
N GLY A 191 -5.18 -6.33 12.04
CA GLY A 191 -5.53 -6.74 13.41
C GLY A 191 -6.49 -7.92 13.48
N SER A 192 -6.90 -8.29 14.69
CA SER A 192 -7.81 -9.43 14.90
C SER A 192 -9.24 -9.12 14.42
N VAL A 193 -10.01 -10.16 14.08
CA VAL A 193 -11.43 -10.04 13.69
C VAL A 193 -12.22 -9.30 14.78
N SER A 194 -11.99 -9.66 16.04
CA SER A 194 -12.65 -9.02 17.18
C SER A 194 -12.32 -7.53 17.32
N ALA A 195 -11.07 -7.13 17.08
CA ALA A 195 -10.63 -5.75 17.22
C ALA A 195 -11.08 -4.87 16.06
N ARG A 196 -11.29 -5.46 14.87
CA ARG A 196 -11.65 -4.78 13.62
C ARG A 196 -13.10 -4.97 13.18
N ALA A 197 -13.94 -5.67 13.96
CA ALA A 197 -15.31 -5.99 13.57
C ALA A 197 -16.10 -4.78 13.06
N ASN A 198 -16.02 -3.65 13.77
CA ASN A 198 -16.70 -2.39 13.38
C ASN A 198 -16.05 -1.69 12.17
N ASP A 199 -14.76 -1.91 11.94
CA ASP A 199 -14.05 -1.30 10.81
C ASP A 199 -14.29 -2.07 9.52
N PHE A 200 -14.45 -3.39 9.62
CA PHE A 200 -14.73 -4.29 8.52
C PHE A 200 -16.23 -4.37 8.17
N ALA A 201 -17.13 -4.12 9.13
CA ALA A 201 -18.59 -4.21 8.94
C ALA A 201 -19.14 -3.49 7.69
N PRO A 202 -18.71 -2.27 7.33
CA PRO A 202 -19.25 -1.57 6.18
C PRO A 202 -19.01 -2.26 4.82
N LEU A 203 -18.01 -3.14 4.72
CA LEU A 203 -17.70 -3.87 3.48
C LEU A 203 -18.82 -4.81 3.05
N ALA A 204 -19.70 -5.23 3.97
CA ALA A 204 -20.89 -6.00 3.64
C ALA A 204 -21.88 -5.25 2.72
N SER A 205 -21.73 -3.92 2.61
CA SER A 205 -22.54 -3.09 1.72
C SER A 205 -21.94 -2.93 0.31
N LEU A 206 -20.76 -3.50 0.04
CA LEU A 206 -20.24 -3.56 -1.33
C LEU A 206 -21.20 -4.38 -2.20
N HIS A 207 -21.54 -3.84 -3.37
CA HIS A 207 -22.50 -4.47 -4.24
C HIS A 207 -22.10 -4.36 -5.72
N ALA A 208 -22.19 -5.49 -6.41
CA ALA A 208 -22.05 -5.64 -7.84
C ALA A 208 -22.95 -6.80 -8.32
N PRO A 209 -23.56 -6.72 -9.51
CA PRO A 209 -24.40 -7.79 -10.06
C PRO A 209 -23.72 -9.16 -10.12
N ASP A 210 -22.44 -9.20 -10.52
CA ASP A 210 -21.65 -10.43 -10.63
C ASP A 210 -20.84 -10.73 -9.35
N GLY A 211 -21.14 -10.03 -8.26
CA GLY A 211 -20.65 -10.32 -6.92
C GLY A 211 -19.41 -9.54 -6.47
N VAL A 212 -18.92 -9.93 -5.29
CA VAL A 212 -17.70 -9.39 -4.67
C VAL A 212 -16.73 -10.54 -4.45
N ILE A 213 -15.61 -10.51 -5.15
CA ILE A 213 -14.57 -11.54 -5.11
C ILE A 213 -13.37 -11.00 -4.34
N ALA A 214 -12.74 -11.80 -3.50
CA ALA A 214 -11.55 -11.42 -2.76
C ALA A 214 -10.45 -12.49 -2.85
N ILE A 215 -9.20 -12.05 -2.76
CA ILE A 215 -8.04 -12.90 -2.44
C ILE A 215 -7.37 -12.38 -1.18
N THR A 216 -6.41 -13.14 -0.67
CA THR A 216 -5.59 -12.71 0.47
C THR A 216 -4.41 -11.86 0.03
N GLY A 217 -4.06 -10.88 0.85
CA GLY A 217 -2.73 -10.28 0.88
C GLY A 217 -1.92 -10.87 2.02
N ASN A 218 -0.81 -10.25 2.37
CA ASN A 218 0.03 -10.75 3.47
C ASN A 218 -0.52 -10.42 4.86
N HIS A 219 -1.35 -9.38 5.00
CA HIS A 219 -1.85 -8.93 6.30
C HIS A 219 -2.90 -9.86 6.90
N GLU A 220 -3.70 -10.54 6.06
CA GLU A 220 -4.63 -11.57 6.53
C GLU A 220 -3.89 -12.71 7.28
N TYR A 221 -2.70 -13.10 6.78
CA TYR A 221 -1.86 -14.10 7.43
C TYR A 221 -1.19 -13.60 8.72
N TYR A 222 -0.78 -12.33 8.76
CA TYR A 222 -0.17 -11.73 9.95
C TYR A 222 -1.13 -11.60 11.13
N ALA A 223 -2.42 -11.51 10.85
CA ALA A 223 -3.45 -11.37 11.86
C ALA A 223 -4.02 -12.73 12.30
N GLN A 224 -4.99 -13.25 11.55
CA GLN A 224 -5.85 -14.38 11.93
C GLN A 224 -6.47 -14.96 10.66
N TYR A 225 -5.64 -15.59 9.84
CA TYR A 225 -6.00 -16.01 8.49
C TYR A 225 -7.34 -16.72 8.43
N ALA A 226 -7.50 -17.81 9.19
CA ALA A 226 -8.68 -18.66 9.12
C ALA A 226 -9.96 -17.91 9.53
N GLU A 227 -9.88 -17.13 10.60
CA GLU A 227 -10.99 -16.34 11.12
C GLU A 227 -11.39 -15.21 10.16
N TRP A 228 -10.41 -14.56 9.52
CA TRP A 228 -10.68 -13.54 8.51
C TRP A 228 -11.30 -14.12 7.25
N MET A 229 -10.82 -15.27 6.77
CA MET A 229 -11.42 -15.94 5.62
C MET A 229 -12.86 -16.35 5.90
N GLN A 230 -13.17 -16.79 7.13
CA GLN A 230 -14.53 -17.04 7.56
C GLN A 230 -15.37 -15.75 7.63
N ALA A 231 -14.82 -14.66 8.17
CA ALA A 231 -15.50 -13.37 8.26
C ALA A 231 -15.83 -12.77 6.88
N PHE A 232 -14.91 -12.86 5.93
CA PHE A 232 -15.10 -12.39 4.55
C PHE A 232 -16.23 -13.16 3.86
N ARG A 233 -16.20 -14.49 3.95
CA ARG A 233 -17.29 -15.35 3.44
C ARG A 233 -18.62 -15.06 4.14
N GLY A 234 -18.60 -14.80 5.44
CA GLY A 234 -19.79 -14.43 6.22
C GLY A 234 -20.44 -13.12 5.78
N GLN A 235 -19.69 -12.22 5.14
CA GLN A 235 -20.22 -11.00 4.51
C GLN A 235 -20.61 -11.17 3.04
N GLY A 236 -20.61 -12.41 2.52
CA GLY A 236 -21.00 -12.69 1.15
C GLY A 236 -19.88 -12.53 0.12
N MET A 237 -18.63 -12.32 0.54
CA MET A 237 -17.49 -12.29 -0.39
C MET A 237 -17.13 -13.71 -0.84
N GLN A 238 -16.92 -13.89 -2.13
CA GLN A 238 -16.32 -15.10 -2.67
C GLN A 238 -14.80 -15.02 -2.55
N VAL A 239 -14.23 -15.74 -1.59
CA VAL A 239 -12.77 -15.78 -1.39
C VAL A 239 -12.15 -16.87 -2.26
N LEU A 240 -11.24 -16.48 -3.16
CA LEU A 240 -10.49 -17.38 -4.02
C LEU A 240 -9.11 -17.68 -3.39
N GLU A 241 -8.80 -18.96 -3.22
CA GLU A 241 -7.56 -19.45 -2.60
C GLU A 241 -6.93 -20.49 -3.52
N ASN A 242 -6.15 -20.05 -4.52
CA ASN A 242 -5.69 -20.89 -5.63
C ASN A 242 -6.87 -21.59 -6.34
N THR A 243 -7.93 -20.82 -6.60
CA THR A 243 -9.15 -21.25 -7.27
C THR A 243 -9.65 -20.17 -8.23
N HIS A 244 -10.67 -20.49 -9.01
CA HIS A 244 -11.31 -19.55 -9.92
C HIS A 244 -12.83 -19.59 -9.78
N THR A 245 -13.47 -18.59 -10.37
CA THR A 245 -14.89 -18.56 -10.70
C THR A 245 -15.06 -18.10 -12.15
N GLN A 246 -16.24 -18.33 -12.71
CA GLN A 246 -16.54 -17.97 -14.09
C GLN A 246 -17.77 -17.07 -14.13
N VAL A 247 -17.63 -15.91 -14.76
CA VAL A 247 -18.75 -15.05 -15.10
C VAL A 247 -19.22 -15.44 -16.50
N GLN A 248 -20.52 -15.67 -16.67
CA GLN A 248 -21.12 -16.04 -17.94
C GLN A 248 -22.08 -14.96 -18.41
N ARG A 249 -21.91 -14.49 -19.66
CA ARG A 249 -22.82 -13.52 -20.32
C ARG A 249 -23.03 -13.91 -21.77
N ASP A 250 -24.28 -14.00 -22.20
CA ASP A 250 -24.68 -14.34 -23.58
C ASP A 250 -23.95 -15.54 -24.18
N GLY A 251 -23.73 -16.59 -23.36
CA GLY A 251 -23.03 -17.82 -23.77
C GLY A 251 -21.50 -17.71 -23.84
N ALA A 252 -20.93 -16.54 -23.52
CA ALA A 252 -19.49 -16.34 -23.36
C ALA A 252 -19.07 -16.45 -21.89
N THR A 253 -17.81 -16.80 -21.67
CA THR A 253 -17.22 -17.02 -20.34
C THR A 253 -16.04 -16.08 -20.12
N LEU A 254 -15.94 -15.51 -18.92
CA LEU A 254 -14.79 -14.79 -18.40
C LEU A 254 -14.32 -15.48 -17.11
N THR A 255 -13.07 -15.91 -17.06
CA THR A 255 -12.51 -16.59 -15.89
C THR A 255 -11.87 -15.56 -14.94
N ILE A 256 -12.31 -15.54 -13.68
CA ILE A 256 -11.68 -14.78 -12.60
C ILE A 256 -10.93 -15.75 -11.70
N ALA A 257 -9.61 -15.74 -11.76
CA ALA A 257 -8.75 -16.60 -10.96
C ALA A 257 -8.13 -15.81 -9.80
N GLY A 258 -7.90 -16.48 -8.67
CA GLY A 258 -7.25 -15.89 -7.50
C GLY A 258 -6.22 -16.83 -6.89
N VAL A 259 -5.05 -16.29 -6.55
CA VAL A 259 -3.97 -17.03 -5.88
C VAL A 259 -3.71 -16.50 -4.47
N THR A 260 -3.13 -17.34 -3.61
CA THR A 260 -2.74 -16.95 -2.24
C THR A 260 -1.46 -16.10 -2.22
N ASP A 261 -1.14 -15.47 -1.08
CA ASP A 261 0.10 -14.70 -0.92
C ASP A 261 1.31 -15.60 -0.59
N PRO A 262 2.54 -15.32 -1.09
CA PRO A 262 3.75 -16.09 -0.76
C PRO A 262 4.08 -16.20 0.74
N VAL A 263 3.52 -15.32 1.58
CA VAL A 263 3.70 -15.41 3.03
C VAL A 263 3.01 -16.64 3.63
N ALA A 264 2.04 -17.23 2.94
CA ALA A 264 1.31 -18.42 3.35
C ALA A 264 2.23 -19.56 3.79
N ALA A 265 3.38 -19.77 3.10
CA ALA A 265 4.35 -20.80 3.47
C ALA A 265 4.89 -20.65 4.90
N ARG A 266 5.02 -19.42 5.43
CA ARG A 266 5.48 -19.19 6.81
C ARG A 266 4.49 -19.71 7.85
N TYR A 267 3.24 -19.91 7.45
CA TYR A 267 2.14 -20.41 8.26
C TYR A 267 1.77 -21.86 7.92
N GLY A 268 2.57 -22.54 7.07
CA GLY A 268 2.28 -23.90 6.61
C GLY A 268 1.06 -24.00 5.69
N LEU A 269 0.66 -22.88 5.07
CA LEU A 269 -0.48 -22.79 4.17
C LEU A 269 -0.03 -22.80 2.70
N PRO A 270 -0.92 -23.13 1.74
CA PRO A 270 -0.57 -23.22 0.32
C PRO A 270 -0.01 -21.91 -0.24
N MET A 271 1.12 -22.00 -0.93
CA MET A 271 1.71 -20.91 -1.72
C MET A 271 0.85 -20.57 -2.94
N PRO A 272 1.02 -19.37 -3.55
CA PRO A 272 0.37 -19.04 -4.81
C PRO A 272 0.62 -20.12 -5.87
N ASP A 273 -0.46 -20.64 -6.44
CA ASP A 273 -0.42 -21.66 -7.49
C ASP A 273 -1.46 -21.36 -8.56
N LEU A 274 -1.02 -20.69 -9.62
CA LEU A 274 -1.86 -20.37 -10.77
C LEU A 274 -2.32 -21.63 -11.52
N THR A 275 -1.53 -22.71 -11.52
CA THR A 275 -1.91 -23.94 -12.23
C THR A 275 -3.08 -24.60 -11.50
N ALA A 276 -3.04 -24.64 -10.16
CA ALA A 276 -4.17 -25.08 -9.35
C ALA A 276 -5.39 -24.14 -9.51
N ALA A 277 -5.16 -22.82 -9.52
CA ALA A 277 -6.24 -21.84 -9.69
C ALA A 277 -7.01 -22.01 -11.01
N LEU A 278 -6.33 -22.39 -12.08
CA LEU A 278 -6.93 -22.61 -13.41
C LEU A 278 -7.37 -24.06 -13.67
N ALA A 279 -7.20 -24.97 -12.72
CA ALA A 279 -7.60 -26.35 -12.90
C ALA A 279 -9.12 -26.46 -13.13
N GLY A 280 -9.52 -26.94 -14.31
CA GLY A 280 -10.92 -27.07 -14.71
C GLY A 280 -11.57 -25.79 -15.27
N ALA A 281 -10.82 -24.69 -15.38
CA ALA A 281 -11.28 -23.49 -16.06
C ALA A 281 -11.40 -23.73 -17.58
N ASP A 282 -12.31 -23.01 -18.23
CA ASP A 282 -12.41 -23.00 -19.69
C ASP A 282 -11.11 -22.45 -20.31
N PRO A 283 -10.35 -23.25 -21.07
CA PRO A 283 -9.07 -22.83 -21.64
C PRO A 283 -9.20 -21.80 -22.77
N GLN A 284 -10.41 -21.55 -23.29
CA GLN A 284 -10.66 -20.54 -24.32
C GLN A 284 -11.15 -19.21 -23.73
N ALA A 285 -11.58 -19.20 -22.47
CA ALA A 285 -12.05 -17.98 -21.81
C ALA A 285 -10.85 -17.09 -21.41
N PRO A 286 -10.90 -15.77 -21.65
CA PRO A 286 -9.89 -14.86 -21.12
C PRO A 286 -9.84 -14.93 -19.59
N VAL A 287 -8.62 -14.84 -19.05
CA VAL A 287 -8.37 -14.94 -17.60
C VAL A 287 -8.00 -13.58 -17.03
N ILE A 288 -8.76 -13.14 -16.04
CA ILE A 288 -8.39 -12.06 -15.12
C ILE A 288 -7.84 -12.72 -13.85
N LEU A 289 -6.56 -12.49 -13.56
CA LEU A 289 -5.89 -12.98 -12.37
C LEU A 289 -5.87 -11.91 -11.27
N LEU A 290 -6.37 -12.28 -10.10
CA LEU A 290 -6.16 -11.58 -8.85
C LEU A 290 -4.91 -12.18 -8.18
N ASP A 291 -3.86 -11.38 -8.08
CA ASP A 291 -2.61 -11.75 -7.41
C ASP A 291 -2.12 -10.53 -6.65
N HIS A 292 -2.10 -10.60 -5.32
CA HIS A 292 -1.82 -9.45 -4.47
C HIS A 292 -0.47 -8.81 -4.81
N ARG A 293 0.55 -9.61 -5.17
CA ARG A 293 1.89 -9.11 -5.51
C ARG A 293 2.15 -9.17 -7.01
N PRO A 294 2.80 -8.16 -7.60
CA PRO A 294 3.07 -8.16 -9.04
C PRO A 294 4.30 -8.99 -9.45
N VAL A 295 4.99 -9.65 -8.51
CA VAL A 295 6.32 -10.25 -8.73
C VAL A 295 6.30 -11.30 -9.83
N GLU A 296 5.28 -12.16 -9.84
CA GLU A 296 5.15 -13.29 -10.76
C GLU A 296 4.49 -12.93 -12.10
N ALA A 297 4.21 -11.64 -12.37
CA ALA A 297 3.46 -11.21 -13.54
C ALA A 297 4.02 -11.73 -14.88
N ARG A 298 5.35 -11.87 -15.02
CA ARG A 298 5.96 -12.43 -16.24
C ARG A 298 5.66 -13.93 -16.40
N ALA A 299 5.67 -14.69 -15.31
CA ALA A 299 5.36 -16.11 -15.31
C ALA A 299 3.85 -16.34 -15.53
N ASN A 300 3.01 -15.48 -14.94
CA ASN A 300 1.56 -15.50 -15.12
C ASN A 300 1.16 -15.18 -16.57
N ALA A 301 1.77 -14.17 -17.18
CA ALA A 301 1.58 -13.86 -18.60
C ALA A 301 1.95 -15.05 -19.51
N ALA A 302 3.06 -15.74 -19.22
CA ALA A 302 3.48 -16.93 -19.97
C ALA A 302 2.51 -18.12 -19.85
N LYS A 303 1.60 -18.11 -18.86
CA LYS A 303 0.54 -19.09 -18.66
C LYS A 303 -0.81 -18.66 -19.26
N GLY A 304 -0.83 -17.59 -20.05
CA GLY A 304 -2.03 -17.16 -20.79
C GLY A 304 -2.99 -16.26 -20.01
N VAL A 305 -2.54 -15.66 -18.90
CA VAL A 305 -3.33 -14.62 -18.22
C VAL A 305 -3.45 -13.39 -19.12
N ALA A 306 -4.66 -12.85 -19.26
CA ALA A 306 -4.92 -11.69 -20.11
C ALA A 306 -4.81 -10.36 -19.35
N LEU A 307 -5.27 -10.36 -18.09
CA LEU A 307 -5.19 -9.21 -17.18
C LEU A 307 -4.80 -9.69 -15.78
N GLN A 308 -3.77 -9.09 -15.19
CA GLN A 308 -3.45 -9.28 -13.77
C GLN A 308 -3.70 -8.01 -12.98
N LEU A 309 -4.40 -8.15 -11.85
CA LEU A 309 -4.70 -7.07 -10.92
C LEU A 309 -3.95 -7.31 -9.60
N SER A 310 -3.11 -6.36 -9.22
CA SER A 310 -2.24 -6.44 -8.04
C SER A 310 -2.30 -5.17 -7.18
N GLY A 311 -1.89 -5.30 -5.91
CA GLY A 311 -1.75 -4.23 -4.93
C GLY A 311 -0.36 -4.24 -4.28
N HIS A 312 -0.29 -4.31 -2.95
CA HIS A 312 0.89 -4.59 -2.11
C HIS A 312 1.94 -3.47 -2.03
N THR A 313 2.17 -2.78 -3.13
CA THR A 313 3.30 -1.86 -3.29
C THR A 313 3.00 -0.46 -2.78
N HIS A 314 1.71 -0.13 -2.64
CA HIS A 314 1.18 1.21 -2.36
C HIS A 314 1.74 2.33 -3.27
N GLY A 315 2.20 1.99 -4.47
CA GLY A 315 2.93 2.90 -5.36
C GLY A 315 4.26 3.42 -4.80
N GLY A 316 4.82 2.76 -3.78
CA GLY A 316 6.03 3.19 -3.09
C GLY A 316 5.82 4.19 -1.97
N HIS A 317 4.57 4.56 -1.65
CA HIS A 317 4.16 5.52 -0.59
C HIS A 317 4.58 6.98 -0.85
N ILE A 318 5.85 7.24 -1.18
CA ILE A 318 6.39 8.57 -1.44
C ILE A 318 7.06 8.59 -2.82
N LEU A 319 6.86 9.66 -3.58
CA LEU A 319 7.47 9.84 -4.90
C LEU A 319 8.99 9.59 -4.85
N GLY A 320 9.48 8.71 -5.72
CA GLY A 320 10.89 8.32 -5.79
C GLY A 320 11.26 7.09 -4.96
N MET A 321 10.43 6.70 -3.96
CA MET A 321 10.66 5.45 -3.21
C MET A 321 10.32 4.20 -4.03
N ASP A 322 9.52 4.33 -5.08
CA ASP A 322 9.27 3.29 -6.08
C ASP A 322 10.59 2.69 -6.60
N GLN A 323 11.61 3.53 -6.81
CA GLN A 323 12.92 3.09 -7.29
C GLN A 323 13.68 2.21 -6.29
N LEU A 324 13.40 2.35 -4.99
CA LEU A 324 13.99 1.55 -3.93
C LEU A 324 13.31 0.18 -3.81
N VAL A 325 12.01 0.11 -4.09
CA VAL A 325 11.20 -1.10 -3.90
C VAL A 325 11.00 -1.90 -5.19
N LYS A 326 11.14 -1.29 -6.38
CA LYS A 326 10.82 -1.95 -7.66
C LYS A 326 11.50 -3.29 -7.85
N ARG A 327 12.77 -3.43 -7.45
CA ARG A 327 13.53 -4.68 -7.64
C ARG A 327 12.93 -5.83 -6.81
N ALA A 328 12.44 -5.52 -5.60
CA ALA A 328 11.77 -6.50 -4.77
C ALA A 328 10.39 -6.89 -5.32
N ASN A 329 9.78 -6.03 -6.15
CA ASN A 329 8.47 -6.22 -6.76
C ASN A 329 8.53 -6.62 -8.25
N GLY A 330 9.60 -7.30 -8.68
CA GLY A 330 9.73 -7.75 -10.09
C GLY A 330 9.87 -6.64 -11.13
N GLY A 331 10.14 -5.40 -10.69
CA GLY A 331 10.21 -4.20 -11.52
C GLY A 331 8.89 -3.41 -11.61
N PHE A 332 7.83 -3.87 -10.94
CA PHE A 332 6.48 -3.30 -11.03
C PHE A 332 6.10 -2.63 -9.72
N VAL A 333 5.58 -1.40 -9.76
CA VAL A 333 5.25 -0.63 -8.53
C VAL A 333 3.94 0.13 -8.63
N SER A 334 3.61 0.74 -9.75
CA SER A 334 2.41 1.57 -9.84
C SER A 334 1.91 1.64 -11.27
N GLY A 335 0.59 1.54 -11.45
CA GLY A 335 -0.09 1.74 -12.71
C GLY A 335 -0.02 0.54 -13.66
N ARG A 336 -0.22 0.84 -14.95
CA ARG A 336 -0.34 -0.14 -16.03
C ARG A 336 1.02 -0.53 -16.60
N TYR A 337 1.20 -1.82 -16.84
CA TYR A 337 2.34 -2.40 -17.54
C TYR A 337 1.83 -3.38 -18.61
N GLU A 338 2.50 -3.43 -19.75
CA GLU A 338 2.32 -4.50 -20.73
C GLU A 338 3.40 -5.56 -20.51
N VAL A 339 2.97 -6.82 -20.32
CA VAL A 339 3.83 -7.94 -19.97
C VAL A 339 3.50 -9.11 -20.89
N ASN A 340 4.26 -9.27 -21.97
CA ASN A 340 4.09 -10.39 -22.93
C ASN A 340 2.65 -10.59 -23.42
N GLY A 341 1.94 -9.50 -23.75
CA GLY A 341 0.54 -9.53 -24.23
C GLY A 341 -0.52 -9.41 -23.13
N MET A 342 -0.15 -9.71 -21.88
CA MET A 342 -0.96 -9.47 -20.68
C MET A 342 -0.86 -8.00 -20.25
N THR A 343 -1.98 -7.39 -19.86
CA THR A 343 -1.94 -6.14 -19.10
C THR A 343 -1.81 -6.45 -17.60
N LEU A 344 -0.79 -5.90 -16.95
CA LEU A 344 -0.68 -5.86 -15.49
C LEU A 344 -1.10 -4.48 -14.99
N TYR A 345 -1.99 -4.44 -14.01
CA TYR A 345 -2.31 -3.21 -13.28
C TYR A 345 -1.93 -3.35 -11.81
N VAL A 346 -1.00 -2.49 -11.36
CA VAL A 346 -0.58 -2.41 -9.95
C VAL A 346 -1.22 -1.18 -9.33
N SER A 347 -2.25 -1.41 -8.53
CA SER A 347 -2.96 -0.35 -7.83
C SER A 347 -2.10 0.25 -6.73
N ASN A 348 -2.23 1.56 -6.53
CA ASN A 348 -1.60 2.25 -5.39
C ASN A 348 -2.30 1.94 -4.06
N GLY A 349 -3.40 1.21 -4.05
CA GLY A 349 -4.18 0.91 -2.84
C GLY A 349 -5.21 1.98 -2.50
N ALA A 350 -6.33 1.53 -1.93
CA ALA A 350 -7.40 2.41 -1.45
C ALA A 350 -7.00 3.08 -0.13
N GLY A 351 -6.36 2.33 0.76
CA GLY A 351 -5.87 2.78 2.05
C GLY A 351 -4.36 2.65 2.17
N LEU A 352 -3.88 2.43 3.39
CA LEU A 352 -2.48 2.14 3.72
C LEU A 352 -2.39 1.53 5.11
N TRP A 353 -1.33 0.76 5.34
CA TRP A 353 -1.10 0.17 6.65
C TRP A 353 -0.51 1.20 7.66
N PRO A 354 -0.91 1.16 8.94
CA PRO A 354 -0.45 2.10 9.97
C PRO A 354 1.07 2.17 10.19
N GLY A 355 1.80 1.12 9.81
CA GLY A 355 3.27 1.08 9.97
C GLY A 355 4.02 2.03 9.04
N PHE A 356 3.41 2.50 7.96
CA PHE A 356 3.93 3.61 7.14
C PHE A 356 2.80 4.42 6.53
N ALA A 357 2.21 5.31 7.33
CA ALA A 357 0.96 6.00 7.00
C ALA A 357 1.08 7.24 6.09
N ALA A 358 2.19 7.44 5.39
CA ALA A 358 2.44 8.65 4.59
C ALA A 358 2.28 8.42 3.09
N ARG A 359 1.51 9.28 2.41
CA ARG A 359 1.43 9.35 0.94
C ARG A 359 1.84 10.73 0.41
N ILE A 360 2.94 10.81 -0.35
CA ILE A 360 3.41 12.07 -0.93
C ILE A 360 3.66 11.90 -2.42
N GLY A 361 2.80 12.50 -3.25
CA GLY A 361 2.91 12.40 -4.72
C GLY A 361 2.50 11.04 -5.29
N VAL A 362 1.91 10.16 -4.47
CA VAL A 362 1.43 8.82 -4.83
C VAL A 362 0.00 8.65 -4.30
N PRO A 363 -1.01 9.20 -5.01
CA PRO A 363 -2.39 9.18 -4.53
C PRO A 363 -2.90 7.75 -4.39
N SER A 364 -3.72 7.51 -3.37
CA SER A 364 -4.54 6.30 -3.25
C SER A 364 -5.63 6.32 -4.32
N GLU A 365 -6.16 5.15 -4.64
CA GLU A 365 -7.14 5.00 -5.71
C GLU A 365 -8.12 3.86 -5.44
N ILE A 366 -9.32 4.02 -5.96
CA ILE A 366 -10.26 2.94 -6.24
C ILE A 366 -10.33 2.87 -7.76
N THR A 367 -9.98 1.73 -8.36
CA THR A 367 -9.81 1.66 -9.82
C THR A 367 -10.96 0.92 -10.47
N LEU A 368 -11.73 1.61 -11.30
CA LEU A 368 -12.71 1.00 -12.19
C LEU A 368 -12.05 0.72 -13.55
N ILE A 369 -12.08 -0.55 -13.94
CA ILE A 369 -11.44 -1.06 -15.14
C ILE A 369 -12.54 -1.48 -16.10
N THR A 370 -12.63 -0.79 -17.24
CA THR A 370 -13.55 -1.16 -18.31
C THR A 370 -12.82 -2.03 -19.33
N LEU A 371 -13.32 -3.24 -19.54
CA LEU A 371 -12.75 -4.19 -20.49
C LEU A 371 -13.15 -3.79 -21.92
N ARG A 372 -12.20 -3.87 -22.83
CA ARG A 372 -12.38 -3.63 -24.26
C ARG A 372 -11.77 -4.76 -25.07
N PRO A 373 -12.33 -5.13 -26.23
CA PRO A 373 -11.62 -5.97 -27.19
C PRO A 373 -10.39 -5.20 -27.72
N ARG A 374 -9.29 -5.92 -28.00
CA ARG A 374 -8.09 -5.32 -28.61
C ARG A 374 -8.20 -5.13 -30.11
#